data_AF-A0AAE2CI49-F1
#
_entry.id   AF-A0AAE2CI49-F1
#
_cell.length_a   1.000
_cell.length_b   1.000
_cell.length_c   1.000
_cell.angle_alpha   90.00
_cell.angle_beta   90.00
_cell.angle_gamma   90.00
#
_symmetry.space_group_name_H-M   'P 1'
#
loop_
_entity.id
_entity.type
_entity.pdbx_description
1 polymer ?
#
loop_
_entity_poly.entity_id
_entity_poly.type
_entity_poly.pdbx_seq_one_letter_code
_entity_poly.pdbx_strand_id
1 'polypeptide(L)'
;MKQPSFILSVVIDGPKGSGNKIDVFLQPLVDELKELWHTGVPTYDASCGEMFQLHAGLLRTISDIPGYSNISGCPTKGVYACPNCGKDTRSEYLKKGHKFCYCGHRRFLPTGHRLRRDRVSFDGAMELSPKPMPLSEIELLQQLENVHTEYKKEDLKRRVGVEHDNRKGKKRK
;
A
#
# COMPACT_ATOMS: atom_id res chain seq x y z
N MET A 1 11.75 -23.01 21.01
CA MET A 1 12.14 -22.79 19.60
C MET A 1 11.78 -21.36 19.24
N LYS A 2 12.71 -20.58 18.68
CA LYS A 2 12.36 -19.28 18.07
C LYS A 2 11.55 -19.57 16.81
N GLN A 3 10.43 -18.88 16.60
CA GLN A 3 9.63 -19.03 15.39
C GLN A 3 10.52 -18.68 14.17
N PRO A 4 10.62 -19.55 13.16
CA PRO A 4 11.31 -19.21 11.93
C PRO A 4 10.45 -18.22 11.15
N SER A 5 10.78 -16.93 11.25
CA SER A 5 10.29 -15.92 10.32
C SER A 5 11.29 -15.81 9.16
N PHE A 6 10.91 -16.31 7.99
CA PHE A 6 11.62 -15.94 6.75
C PHE A 6 11.26 -14.48 6.43
N ILE A 7 12.24 -13.58 6.51
CA ILE A 7 12.06 -12.18 6.14
C ILE A 7 12.47 -12.03 4.68
N LEU A 8 11.49 -11.93 3.78
CA LEU A 8 11.73 -11.51 2.41
C LEU A 8 11.94 -9.99 2.42
N SER A 9 13.20 -9.56 2.36
CA SER A 9 13.56 -8.13 2.30
C SER A 9 13.59 -7.68 0.84
N VAL A 10 12.56 -6.95 0.40
CA VAL A 10 12.62 -6.22 -0.87
C VAL A 10 13.34 -4.89 -0.62
N VAL A 11 14.56 -4.77 -1.14
CA VAL A 11 15.31 -3.50 -1.11
C VAL A 11 14.70 -2.56 -2.14
N ILE A 12 13.96 -1.56 -1.68
CA ILE A 12 13.47 -0.47 -2.54
C ILE A 12 14.62 0.53 -2.72
N ASP A 13 14.99 0.77 -3.98
CA ASP A 13 16.05 1.71 -4.36
C ASP A 13 15.86 3.10 -3.72
N GLY A 14 16.98 3.80 -3.53
CA GLY A 14 17.07 5.14 -2.95
C GLY A 14 16.31 6.24 -3.72
N PRO A 15 16.70 7.51 -3.68
CA PRO A 15 15.88 8.66 -4.13
C PRO A 15 15.28 8.60 -5.55
N LYS A 16 15.76 7.70 -6.41
CA LYS A 16 15.28 7.43 -7.78
C LYS A 16 14.49 6.11 -7.92
N GLY A 17 14.02 5.54 -6.81
CA GLY A 17 13.37 4.23 -6.75
C GLY A 17 12.26 4.04 -7.78
N SER A 18 12.08 2.77 -8.16
CA SER A 18 11.18 2.35 -9.23
C SER A 18 9.70 2.67 -8.97
N GLY A 19 9.31 3.24 -7.82
CA GLY A 19 7.96 3.76 -7.58
C GLY A 19 6.88 2.79 -8.07
N ASN A 20 6.10 3.23 -9.07
CA ASN A 20 5.00 2.48 -9.71
C ASN A 20 5.40 1.19 -10.47
N LYS A 21 6.66 0.75 -10.46
CA LYS A 21 7.12 -0.46 -11.18
C LYS A 21 7.57 -1.58 -10.24
N ILE A 22 7.18 -1.51 -8.97
CA ILE A 22 7.50 -2.56 -7.99
C ILE A 22 6.86 -3.90 -8.39
N ASP A 23 5.74 -3.86 -9.11
CA ASP A 23 5.02 -5.01 -9.63
C ASP A 23 5.90 -5.90 -10.53
N VAL A 24 6.77 -5.31 -11.35
CA VAL A 24 7.73 -6.06 -12.19
C VAL A 24 8.67 -6.92 -11.34
N PHE A 25 9.09 -6.41 -10.18
CA PHE A 25 9.96 -7.14 -9.24
C PHE A 25 9.19 -8.17 -8.41
N LEU A 26 7.89 -7.93 -8.17
CA LEU A 26 7.03 -8.83 -7.43
C LEU A 26 6.45 -9.96 -8.29
N GLN A 27 6.47 -9.83 -9.61
CA GLN A 27 5.90 -10.84 -10.50
C GLN A 27 6.51 -12.24 -10.30
N PRO A 28 7.85 -12.42 -10.25
CA PRO A 28 8.44 -13.73 -9.97
C PRO A 28 8.01 -14.29 -8.61
N LEU A 29 7.92 -13.43 -7.58
CA LEU A 29 7.44 -13.83 -6.26
C LEU A 29 5.98 -14.31 -6.31
N VAL A 30 5.11 -13.63 -7.05
CA VAL A 30 3.72 -14.04 -7.21
C VAL A 30 3.63 -15.40 -7.91
N ASP A 31 4.46 -15.63 -8.92
CA ASP A 31 4.49 -16.89 -9.66
C ASP A 31 5.00 -18.04 -8.77
N GLU A 32 6.07 -17.83 -7.98
CA GLU A 32 6.57 -18.79 -6.99
C GLU A 32 5.52 -19.09 -5.90
N LEU A 33 4.81 -18.08 -5.40
CA LEU A 33 3.75 -18.28 -4.40
C LEU A 33 2.58 -19.10 -4.96
N LYS A 34 2.22 -18.89 -6.24
CA LYS A 34 1.19 -19.70 -6.92
C LYS A 34 1.67 -21.13 -7.12
N GLU A 35 2.92 -21.32 -7.51
CA GLU A 35 3.52 -22.65 -7.66
C GLU A 35 3.50 -23.39 -6.31
N LEU A 36 4.00 -22.76 -5.24
CA LEU A 36 3.98 -23.29 -3.87
C LEU A 36 2.57 -23.63 -3.38
N TRP A 37 1.56 -22.86 -3.75
CA TRP A 37 0.19 -23.11 -3.33
C TRP A 37 -0.48 -24.24 -4.12
N HIS A 38 -0.43 -24.20 -5.45
CA HIS A 38 -1.19 -25.10 -6.32
C HIS A 38 -0.47 -26.41 -6.63
N THR A 39 0.82 -26.37 -6.90
CA THR A 39 1.63 -27.54 -7.34
C THR A 39 2.52 -28.06 -6.20
N GLY A 40 3.03 -27.14 -5.38
CA GLY A 40 4.10 -27.38 -4.42
C GLY A 40 5.46 -27.56 -5.11
N VAL A 41 6.53 -27.63 -4.31
CA VAL A 41 7.90 -27.83 -4.81
C VAL A 41 8.60 -29.01 -4.09
N PRO A 42 9.24 -29.95 -4.80
CA PRO A 42 10.00 -31.04 -4.16
C PRO A 42 11.11 -30.47 -3.27
N THR A 43 11.03 -30.75 -1.97
CA THR A 43 11.92 -30.20 -0.95
C THR A 43 12.49 -31.33 -0.11
N TYR A 44 13.78 -31.26 0.19
CA TYR A 44 14.45 -32.23 1.05
C TYR A 44 14.27 -31.86 2.53
N ASP A 45 13.71 -32.78 3.32
CA ASP A 45 13.65 -32.65 4.78
C ASP A 45 14.92 -33.25 5.41
N ALA A 46 15.81 -32.38 5.90
CA ALA A 46 17.04 -32.80 6.58
C ALA A 46 16.80 -33.54 7.92
N SER A 47 15.63 -33.37 8.54
CA SER A 47 15.27 -34.06 9.79
C SER A 47 14.90 -35.52 9.54
N CYS A 48 14.20 -35.79 8.43
CA CYS A 48 13.71 -37.13 8.10
C CYS A 48 14.59 -37.85 7.06
N GLY A 49 15.44 -37.11 6.33
CA GLY A 49 16.30 -37.66 5.28
C GLY A 49 15.56 -37.98 3.98
N GLU A 50 14.38 -37.37 3.76
CA GLU A 50 13.47 -37.74 2.68
C GLU A 50 13.02 -36.50 1.87
N MET A 51 12.62 -36.75 0.63
CA MET A 51 11.99 -35.73 -0.23
C MET A 51 10.49 -35.67 0.06
N PHE A 52 9.94 -34.47 0.19
CA PHE A 52 8.50 -34.25 0.30
C PHE A 52 8.03 -33.11 -0.61
N GLN A 53 6.73 -33.08 -0.88
CA GLN A 53 6.12 -32.00 -1.65
C GLN A 53 5.79 -30.82 -0.71
N LEU A 54 6.56 -29.73 -0.79
CA LEU A 54 6.32 -28.55 0.04
C LEU A 54 5.23 -27.68 -0.58
N HIS A 55 4.17 -27.44 0.18
CA HIS A 55 3.20 -26.39 -0.10
C HIS A 55 3.39 -25.24 0.90
N ALA A 56 3.27 -24.01 0.42
CA ALA A 56 3.33 -22.81 1.26
C ALA A 56 2.25 -21.81 0.85
N GLY A 57 1.78 -21.04 1.84
CA GLY A 57 0.81 -19.97 1.65
C GLY A 57 1.26 -18.68 2.33
N LEU A 58 0.99 -17.55 1.69
CA LEU A 58 1.26 -16.22 2.26
C LEU A 58 0.10 -15.82 3.19
N LEU A 59 0.35 -15.75 4.49
CA LEU A 59 -0.68 -15.35 5.46
C LEU A 59 -0.88 -13.84 5.51
N ARG A 60 0.22 -13.07 5.60
CA ARG A 60 0.17 -11.61 5.69
C ARG A 60 1.48 -10.97 5.26
N THR A 61 1.39 -9.77 4.70
CA THR A 61 2.53 -8.88 4.49
C THR A 61 2.58 -7.83 5.61
N ILE A 62 3.79 -7.33 5.90
CA ILE A 62 4.00 -6.20 6.81
C ILE A 62 4.66 -5.10 5.99
N SER A 63 3.91 -4.03 5.77
CA SER A 63 4.37 -2.86 5.02
C SER A 63 4.03 -1.60 5.82
N ASP A 64 4.89 -0.59 5.73
CA ASP A 64 4.51 0.75 6.15
C ASP A 64 3.46 1.35 5.17
N ILE A 65 2.94 2.54 5.47
CA ILE A 65 1.88 3.17 4.65
C ILE A 65 2.37 3.43 3.21
N PRO A 66 3.58 3.99 2.97
CA PRO A 66 4.10 4.14 1.61
C PRO A 66 4.29 2.81 0.87
N GLY A 67 4.88 1.81 1.52
CA GLY A 67 5.08 0.48 0.94
C GLY A 67 3.76 -0.20 0.61
N TYR A 68 2.75 -0.07 1.48
CA TYR A 68 1.41 -0.59 1.22
C TYR A 68 0.82 0.02 -0.05
N SER A 69 0.97 1.33 -0.27
CA SER A 69 0.49 2.00 -1.48
C SER A 69 1.10 1.41 -2.75
N ASN A 70 2.41 1.17 -2.72
CA ASN A 70 3.14 0.64 -3.87
C ASN A 70 2.74 -0.82 -4.16
N ILE A 71 2.59 -1.64 -3.13
CA ILE A 71 2.29 -3.08 -3.28
C ILE A 71 0.82 -3.31 -3.64
N SER A 72 -0.11 -2.61 -3.00
CA SER A 72 -1.56 -2.82 -3.18
C SER A 72 -2.16 -1.98 -4.31
N GLY A 73 -1.42 -1.01 -4.85
CA GLY A 73 -1.97 0.02 -5.73
C GLY A 73 -2.99 0.96 -5.06
N CYS A 74 -3.24 0.82 -3.76
CA CYS A 74 -4.21 1.64 -3.05
C CYS A 74 -3.65 3.06 -2.82
N PRO A 75 -4.48 4.10 -2.97
CA PRO A 75 -4.09 5.45 -2.61
C PRO A 75 -3.90 5.55 -1.08
N THR A 76 -2.71 5.98 -0.65
CA THR A 76 -2.43 6.30 0.76
C THR A 76 -2.26 7.78 1.03
N LYS A 77 -2.58 8.61 0.03
CA LYS A 77 -2.54 10.07 0.07
C LYS A 77 -3.68 10.66 -0.74
N GLY A 78 -3.99 11.93 -0.49
CA GLY A 78 -5.06 12.64 -1.21
C GLY A 78 -6.44 12.35 -0.62
N VAL A 79 -7.47 12.44 -1.45
CA VAL A 79 -8.88 12.33 -1.02
C VAL A 79 -9.20 10.95 -0.43
N TYR A 80 -8.63 9.88 -1.01
CA TYR A 80 -8.96 8.48 -0.68
C TYR A 80 -7.86 7.77 0.12
N ALA A 81 -7.11 8.51 0.94
CA ALA A 81 -5.89 8.01 1.56
C ALA A 81 -6.04 6.85 2.55
N CYS A 82 -7.26 6.57 3.03
CA CYS A 82 -7.48 5.51 3.99
C CYS A 82 -7.77 4.19 3.26
N PRO A 83 -6.91 3.17 3.33
CA PRO A 83 -7.15 1.88 2.69
C PRO A 83 -8.44 1.20 3.14
N ASN A 84 -8.80 1.39 4.41
CA ASN A 84 -10.00 0.78 5.00
C ASN A 84 -11.29 1.49 4.60
N CYS A 85 -11.23 2.80 4.32
CA CYS A 85 -12.41 3.57 3.95
C CYS A 85 -12.57 3.68 2.43
N GLY A 86 -11.47 3.69 1.67
CA GLY A 86 -11.47 3.90 0.23
C GLY A 86 -12.25 5.16 -0.14
N LYS A 87 -13.32 4.99 -0.92
CA LYS A 87 -14.23 6.07 -1.36
C LYS A 87 -14.96 6.75 -0.21
N ASP A 88 -15.16 6.07 0.92
CA ASP A 88 -15.80 6.60 2.12
C ASP A 88 -14.84 7.37 3.03
N THR A 89 -13.60 7.61 2.58
CA THR A 89 -12.63 8.42 3.33
C THR A 89 -13.18 9.83 3.54
N ARG A 90 -13.27 10.25 4.81
CA ARG A 90 -13.68 11.61 5.18
C ARG A 90 -12.46 12.54 5.16
N SER A 91 -12.10 13.01 3.97
CA SER A 91 -11.00 13.96 3.78
C SER A 91 -11.50 15.39 3.58
N GLU A 92 -10.78 16.35 4.14
CA GLU A 92 -10.96 17.78 3.90
C GLU A 92 -9.63 18.43 3.50
N TYR A 93 -9.64 19.28 2.47
CA TYR A 93 -8.43 19.98 2.05
C TYR A 93 -8.28 21.31 2.80
N LEU A 94 -7.25 21.41 3.64
CA LEU A 94 -6.93 22.62 4.39
C LEU A 94 -6.23 23.62 3.48
N LYS A 95 -6.98 24.60 2.94
CA LYS A 95 -6.47 25.58 1.96
C LYS A 95 -5.19 26.30 2.39
N LYS A 96 -5.09 26.70 3.66
CA LYS A 96 -3.91 27.41 4.20
C LYS A 96 -2.71 26.51 4.46
N GLY A 97 -2.96 25.25 4.80
CA GLY A 97 -1.92 24.27 5.11
C GLY A 97 -1.46 23.45 3.89
N HIS A 98 -2.19 23.56 2.78
CA HIS A 98 -1.98 22.78 1.55
C HIS A 98 -1.89 21.26 1.80
N LYS A 99 -2.71 20.76 2.73
CA LYS A 99 -2.71 19.36 3.18
C LYS A 99 -4.14 18.85 3.33
N PHE A 100 -4.31 17.54 3.15
CA PHE A 100 -5.54 16.87 3.52
C PHE A 100 -5.55 16.59 5.02
N CYS A 101 -6.66 16.94 5.67
CA CYS A 101 -7.03 16.47 7.00
C CYS A 101 -7.99 15.30 6.83
N TYR A 102 -7.82 14.26 7.64
CA TYR A 102 -8.74 13.13 7.67
C TYR A 102 -9.53 13.23 8.97
N CYS A 103 -10.82 13.53 8.84
CA CYS A 103 -11.77 13.62 9.95
C CYS A 103 -12.66 12.37 9.93
N GLY A 104 -13.74 12.33 10.71
CA GLY A 104 -14.70 11.24 10.58
C GLY A 104 -14.27 9.92 11.23
N HIS A 105 -13.25 9.91 12.09
CA HIS A 105 -12.73 8.70 12.72
C HIS A 105 -13.58 8.19 13.89
N ARG A 106 -14.46 9.04 14.45
CA ARG A 106 -15.33 8.65 15.57
C ARG A 106 -16.43 7.69 15.10
N ARG A 107 -16.71 7.61 13.79
CA ARG A 107 -17.60 6.58 13.20
C ARG A 107 -17.17 5.13 13.48
N PHE A 108 -15.89 4.91 13.82
CA PHE A 108 -15.35 3.60 14.20
C PHE A 108 -15.63 3.23 15.67
N LEU A 109 -16.03 4.20 16.50
CA LEU A 109 -16.45 3.95 17.88
C LEU A 109 -17.84 3.29 17.90
N PRO A 110 -18.22 2.59 18.99
CA PRO A 110 -19.57 2.04 19.14
C PRO A 110 -20.65 3.10 18.90
N THR A 111 -21.79 2.73 18.31
CA THR A 111 -22.84 3.67 17.88
C THR A 111 -23.35 4.59 18.99
N GLY A 112 -23.39 4.11 20.25
CA GLY A 112 -23.77 4.89 21.43
C GLY A 112 -22.66 5.72 22.06
N HIS A 113 -21.44 5.70 21.52
CA HIS A 113 -20.28 6.33 22.16
C HIS A 113 -20.40 7.86 22.19
N ARG A 114 -20.21 8.47 23.37
CA ARG A 114 -20.40 9.92 23.60
C ARG A 114 -19.65 10.79 22.59
N LEU A 115 -18.40 10.44 22.29
CA LEU A 115 -17.56 11.22 21.36
C LEU A 115 -18.17 11.36 19.95
N ARG A 116 -19.03 10.42 19.51
CA ARG A 116 -19.71 10.51 18.21
C ARG A 116 -20.66 11.72 18.11
N ARG A 117 -21.10 12.26 19.25
CA ARG A 117 -22.00 13.42 19.35
C ARG A 117 -21.28 14.68 19.85
N ASP A 118 -20.00 14.59 20.17
CA ASP A 118 -19.22 15.71 20.68
C ASP A 118 -18.85 16.66 19.53
N ARG A 119 -19.68 17.67 19.30
CA ARG A 119 -19.44 18.68 18.27
C ARG A 119 -18.42 19.72 18.72
N VAL A 120 -18.28 19.92 20.03
CA VAL A 120 -17.55 21.05 20.61
C VAL A 120 -16.05 20.79 20.59
N SER A 121 -15.62 19.58 20.94
CA SER A 121 -14.20 19.23 21.01
C SER A 121 -13.57 18.91 19.64
N PHE A 122 -14.34 18.92 18.56
CA PHE A 122 -13.93 18.42 17.24
C PHE A 122 -14.35 19.39 16.10
N ASP A 123 -14.77 18.85 14.96
CA ASP A 123 -15.05 19.55 13.70
C ASP A 123 -16.48 20.14 13.61
N GLY A 124 -17.20 20.25 14.73
CA GLY A 124 -18.57 20.77 14.74
C GLY A 124 -19.63 19.80 14.21
N ALA A 125 -19.24 18.62 13.71
CA ALA A 125 -20.14 17.62 13.15
C ALA A 125 -20.40 16.47 14.14
N MET A 126 -21.59 15.86 14.03
CA MET A 126 -21.88 14.57 14.66
C MET A 126 -21.58 13.43 13.69
N GLU A 127 -20.98 12.36 14.19
CA GLU A 127 -20.58 11.21 13.38
C GLU A 127 -21.47 10.00 13.69
N LEU A 128 -22.69 9.99 13.13
CA LEU A 128 -23.68 8.93 13.37
C LEU A 128 -23.65 7.81 12.32
N SER A 129 -23.00 8.02 11.18
CA SER A 129 -22.86 7.00 10.12
C SER A 129 -22.08 5.77 10.61
N PRO A 130 -22.41 4.56 10.15
CA PRO A 130 -21.64 3.37 10.51
C PRO A 130 -20.19 3.46 10.04
N LYS A 131 -19.31 2.62 10.60
CA LYS A 131 -17.98 2.38 10.04
C LYS A 131 -18.12 1.97 8.56
N PRO A 132 -17.21 2.38 7.67
CA PRO A 132 -17.24 1.91 6.28
C PRO A 132 -17.21 0.39 6.26
N MET A 133 -17.94 -0.20 5.34
CA MET A 133 -17.83 -1.63 5.10
C MET A 133 -16.60 -1.87 4.21
N PRO A 134 -15.72 -2.81 4.57
CA PRO A 134 -14.69 -3.26 3.66
C PRO A 134 -15.34 -3.77 2.37
N LEU A 135 -14.70 -3.51 1.23
CA LEU A 135 -15.13 -4.12 -0.04
C LEU A 135 -15.06 -5.64 0.09
N SER A 136 -16.11 -6.31 -0.39
CA SER A 136 -16.04 -7.74 -0.61
C SER A 136 -15.04 -8.08 -1.72
N GLU A 137 -14.56 -9.32 -1.73
CA GLU A 137 -13.66 -9.81 -2.79
C GLU A 137 -14.26 -9.62 -4.18
N ILE A 138 -15.56 -9.89 -4.33
CA ILE A 138 -16.29 -9.74 -5.60
C ILE A 138 -16.32 -8.28 -6.05
N GLU A 139 -16.65 -7.35 -5.15
CA GLU A 139 -16.67 -5.91 -5.46
C GLU A 139 -15.27 -5.39 -5.80
N LEU A 140 -14.24 -5.89 -5.11
CA LEU A 140 -12.86 -5.54 -5.38
C LEU A 140 -12.43 -6.03 -6.78
N LEU A 141 -12.73 -7.29 -7.13
CA LEU A 141 -12.42 -7.85 -8.43
C LEU A 141 -13.13 -7.09 -9.56
N GLN A 142 -14.41 -6.76 -9.40
CA GLN A 142 -15.15 -5.94 -10.37
C GLN A 142 -14.55 -4.54 -10.56
N GLN A 143 -14.05 -3.92 -9.48
CA GLN A 143 -13.36 -2.63 -9.58
C GLN A 143 -12.03 -2.76 -10.33
N LEU A 144 -11.32 -3.88 -10.19
CA LEU A 144 -10.03 -4.13 -10.82
C LEU A 144 -10.15 -4.57 -12.29
N GLU A 145 -11.27 -5.19 -12.69
CA GLU A 145 -11.49 -5.69 -14.05
C GLU A 145 -11.34 -4.59 -15.13
N ASN A 146 -11.68 -3.35 -14.77
CA ASN A 146 -11.60 -2.19 -15.66
C ASN A 146 -10.29 -1.39 -15.52
N VAL A 147 -9.34 -1.86 -14.73
CA VAL A 147 -8.05 -1.19 -14.52
C VAL A 147 -7.06 -1.67 -15.59
N HIS A 148 -6.77 -0.81 -16.56
CA HIS A 148 -5.66 -1.01 -17.48
C HIS A 148 -4.43 -0.19 -17.06
N THR A 149 -3.33 -0.89 -16.79
CA THR A 149 -2.02 -0.29 -16.51
C THR A 149 -1.19 -0.20 -17.79
N GLU A 150 -1.13 1.00 -18.38
CA GLU A 150 -0.23 1.27 -19.51
C GLU A 150 1.12 1.83 -19.03
N TYR A 151 2.21 1.10 -19.27
CA TYR A 151 3.55 1.59 -19.02
C TYR A 151 4.06 2.40 -20.23
N LYS A 152 4.03 3.74 -20.14
CA LYS A 152 4.57 4.61 -21.21
C LYS A 152 6.10 4.57 -21.24
N LYS A 153 6.68 4.33 -22.43
CA LYS A 153 8.14 4.34 -22.66
C LYS A 153 8.83 5.67 -22.28
N GLU A 154 8.09 6.78 -22.28
CA GLU A 154 8.60 8.12 -21.95
C GLU A 154 8.96 8.28 -20.46
N ASP A 155 8.30 7.51 -19.59
CA ASP A 155 8.58 7.52 -18.15
C ASP A 155 9.89 6.80 -17.78
N LEU A 156 10.47 6.03 -18.72
CA LEU A 156 11.83 5.47 -18.62
C LEU A 156 12.91 6.52 -18.97
N LYS A 157 12.63 7.46 -19.88
CA LYS A 157 13.64 8.42 -20.38
C LYS A 157 13.84 9.63 -19.48
N ARG A 158 12.78 10.10 -18.79
CA ARG A 158 12.84 11.30 -17.92
C ARG A 158 13.79 11.20 -16.72
N ARG A 159 14.36 10.02 -16.40
CA ARG A 159 15.22 9.83 -15.22
C ARG A 159 16.71 9.58 -15.52
N VAL A 160 17.06 9.34 -16.78
CA VAL A 160 18.48 9.19 -17.19
C VAL A 160 19.15 10.56 -17.40
N GLY A 161 18.38 11.62 -17.66
CA GLY A 161 18.88 12.95 -18.00
C GLY A 161 18.89 14.00 -16.87
N VAL A 162 19.15 13.62 -15.61
CA VAL A 162 19.50 14.61 -14.57
C VAL A 162 20.99 14.49 -14.28
N GLU A 163 21.80 14.94 -15.24
CA GLU A 163 23.13 15.46 -14.91
C GLU A 163 22.94 16.78 -14.16
N HIS A 164 23.63 16.92 -13.03
CA HIS A 164 23.65 18.13 -12.24
C HIS A 164 24.22 19.30 -13.08
N ASP A 165 23.35 20.22 -13.55
CA ASP A 165 23.80 21.52 -14.07
C ASP A 165 24.33 22.36 -12.89
N ASN A 166 25.65 22.36 -12.78
CA ASN A 166 26.44 23.03 -11.76
C ASN A 166 26.47 24.55 -12.07
N ARG A 167 25.41 25.29 -11.75
CA ARG A 167 25.39 26.75 -11.94
C ARG A 167 26.06 27.51 -10.80
N LYS A 168 27.36 27.70 -11.02
CA LYS A 168 28.27 28.77 -10.57
C LYS A 168 27.62 29.90 -9.75
N GLY A 169 28.11 30.07 -8.53
CA GLY A 169 27.88 31.24 -7.70
C GLY A 169 28.35 32.53 -8.36
N LYS A 170 27.47 33.54 -8.35
CA LYS A 170 27.81 34.91 -8.73
C LYS A 170 27.96 35.73 -7.44
N LYS A 171 29.21 35.91 -7.00
CA LYS A 171 29.57 36.90 -5.97
C LYS A 171 29.15 38.28 -6.47
N ARG A 172 28.36 39.01 -5.69
CA ARG A 172 28.16 40.45 -5.85
C ARG A 172 29.31 41.16 -5.13
N LYS A 173 29.96 42.08 -5.86
CA LYS A 173 30.81 43.13 -5.30
C LYS A 173 29.94 44.10 -4.50
#